data_AF-A0A838JQ73-F1
#
_entry.id   AF-A0A838JQ73-F1
#
_cell.length_a   1.000
_cell.length_b   1.000
_cell.length_c   1.000
_cell.angle_alpha   90.00
_cell.angle_beta   90.00
_cell.angle_gamma   90.00
#
_symmetry.space_group_name_H-M   'P 1'
#
loop_
_entity.id
_entity.type
_entity.pdbx_description
1 polymer ?
#
loop_
_entity_poly.entity_id
_entity_poly.type
_entity_poly.pdbx_seq_one_letter_code
_entity_poly.pdbx_strand_id
1 'polypeptide(L)'
;MNANAGANPAHTRLRIWLLVAASCTTAFGIMHHVDHVVRGNHSGWPFEQAVTPFTFSLLIYALLLPGLYMTAKGRLMAGYWLFTALVGLALVVWVHFIPTGDYEAPIEDIYAVYGSPLAGLIALVVLAGLVISLVMLAIAAIRTLRLTKRS
;
A
#
# COMPACT_ATOMS: atom_id res chain seq x y z
N MET A 1 -39.13 14.01 13.13
CA MET A 1 -37.89 14.71 12.76
C MET A 1 -37.07 13.76 11.89
N ASN A 2 -36.97 14.04 10.60
CA ASN A 2 -36.44 13.10 9.59
C ASN A 2 -34.91 13.04 9.65
N ALA A 3 -34.35 11.98 10.23
CA ALA A 3 -32.91 11.72 10.30
C ALA A 3 -32.31 11.12 9.01
N ASN A 4 -32.92 11.38 7.85
CA ASN A 4 -32.43 10.94 6.54
C ASN A 4 -32.11 12.16 5.66
N ALA A 5 -31.17 12.99 6.09
CA ALA A 5 -30.38 13.75 5.13
C ALA A 5 -29.51 12.74 4.38
N GLY A 6 -30.04 12.21 3.27
CA GLY A 6 -29.40 11.17 2.47
C GLY A 6 -27.96 11.54 2.16
N ALA A 7 -27.01 10.67 2.52
CA ALA A 7 -25.60 10.89 2.26
C ALA A 7 -25.39 11.22 0.78
N ASN A 8 -24.75 12.35 0.49
CA ASN A 8 -24.48 12.81 -0.88
C ASN A 8 -23.91 11.63 -1.71
N PRO A 9 -24.62 11.16 -2.77
CA PRO A 9 -24.20 9.98 -3.53
C PRO A 9 -22.78 10.10 -4.09
N ALA A 10 -22.35 11.30 -4.45
CA ALA A 10 -20.98 11.55 -4.93
C ALA A 10 -19.94 11.35 -3.82
N HIS A 11 -20.21 11.85 -2.61
CA HIS A 11 -19.33 11.66 -1.46
C HIS A 11 -19.22 10.17 -1.07
N THR A 12 -20.36 9.46 -1.07
CA THR A 12 -20.38 8.01 -0.82
C THR A 12 -19.55 7.25 -1.85
N ARG A 13 -19.68 7.59 -3.14
CA ARG A 13 -18.90 6.95 -4.21
C ARG A 13 -17.39 7.20 -4.06
N LEU A 14 -16.98 8.43 -3.75
CA LEU A 14 -15.57 8.77 -3.52
C LEU A 14 -15.00 8.01 -2.32
N ARG A 15 -15.77 7.92 -1.23
CA ARG A 15 -15.38 7.14 -0.05
C ARG A 15 -15.19 5.66 -0.38
N ILE A 16 -16.08 5.06 -1.17
CA ILE A 16 -15.96 3.67 -1.60
C ILE A 16 -14.69 3.47 -2.42
N TRP A 17 -14.38 4.37 -3.36
CA TRP A 17 -13.15 4.26 -4.14
C TRP A 17 -11.89 4.33 -3.28
N LEU A 18 -11.86 5.23 -2.29
CA LEU A 18 -10.75 5.30 -1.34
C LEU A 18 -10.64 4.03 -0.49
N LEU A 19 -11.76 3.49 -0.02
CA LEU A 19 -11.78 2.22 0.73
C LEU A 19 -11.26 1.06 -0.09
N VAL A 20 -11.73 0.91 -1.33
CA VAL A 20 -11.29 -0.17 -2.22
C VAL A 20 -9.79 -0.04 -2.48
N ALA A 21 -9.32 1.13 -2.87
CA ALA A 21 -7.89 1.35 -3.15
C ALA A 21 -7.02 1.09 -1.91
N ALA A 22 -7.40 1.63 -0.75
CA ALA A 22 -6.67 1.43 0.50
C ALA A 22 -6.69 -0.04 0.97
N SER A 23 -7.81 -0.75 0.76
CA SER A 23 -7.93 -2.17 1.10
C SER A 23 -7.04 -3.02 0.20
N CYS A 24 -7.01 -2.73 -1.12
CA CYS A 24 -6.09 -3.37 -2.05
C CYS A 24 -4.63 -3.11 -1.66
N THR A 25 -4.26 -1.87 -1.36
CA THR A 25 -2.91 -1.52 -0.89
C THR A 25 -2.54 -2.27 0.38
N THR A 26 -3.46 -2.38 1.33
CA THR A 26 -3.21 -3.10 2.58
C THR A 26 -3.04 -4.60 2.31
N ALA A 27 -3.90 -5.21 1.49
CA ALA A 27 -3.81 -6.63 1.15
C ALA A 27 -2.51 -6.97 0.40
N PHE A 28 -2.15 -6.20 -0.64
CA PHE A 28 -0.89 -6.39 -1.35
C PHE A 28 0.32 -6.09 -0.47
N GLY A 29 0.23 -5.07 0.40
CA GLY A 29 1.27 -4.79 1.39
C GLY A 29 1.52 -5.98 2.32
N ILE A 30 0.45 -6.61 2.84
CA ILE A 30 0.56 -7.81 3.68
C ILE A 30 1.17 -8.96 2.89
N MET A 31 0.65 -9.25 1.69
CA MET A 31 1.19 -10.32 0.84
C MET A 31 2.67 -10.10 0.51
N HIS A 32 3.08 -8.84 0.29
CA HIS A 32 4.47 -8.50 0.01
C HIS A 32 5.38 -8.68 1.24
N HIS A 33 4.92 -8.33 2.44
CA HIS A 33 5.69 -8.64 3.66
C HIS A 33 5.74 -10.14 3.96
N VAL A 34 4.67 -10.88 3.66
CA VAL A 34 4.68 -12.35 3.77
C VAL A 34 5.67 -12.96 2.79
N ASP A 35 5.74 -12.45 1.56
CA ASP A 35 6.74 -12.87 0.56
C ASP A 35 8.17 -12.73 1.10
N HIS A 36 8.53 -11.60 1.71
CA HIS A 36 9.83 -11.43 2.38
C HIS A 36 10.11 -12.49 3.43
N VAL A 37 9.13 -12.75 4.30
CA VAL A 37 9.29 -13.74 5.39
C VAL A 37 9.43 -15.16 4.84
N VAL A 38 8.68 -15.51 3.80
CA VAL A 38 8.72 -16.85 3.17
C VAL A 38 10.01 -17.05 2.39
N ARG A 39 10.45 -16.02 1.65
CA ARG A 39 11.67 -16.08 0.83
C ARG A 39 12.94 -16.08 1.67
N GLY A 40 12.91 -15.46 2.85
CA GLY A 40 14.01 -15.52 3.83
C GLY A 40 15.27 -14.74 3.42
N ASN A 41 15.13 -13.79 2.50
CA ASN A 41 16.13 -12.78 2.17
C ASN A 41 15.47 -11.39 2.20
N HIS A 42 16.26 -10.34 2.44
CA HIS A 42 15.79 -8.95 2.56
C HIS A 42 14.67 -8.73 3.59
N SER A 43 14.36 -9.77 4.38
CA SER A 43 13.52 -9.64 5.56
C SER A 43 14.33 -8.97 6.68
N GLY A 44 13.72 -8.81 7.83
CA GLY A 44 14.38 -8.19 8.97
C GLY A 44 13.70 -8.62 10.25
N TRP A 45 14.09 -7.99 11.35
CA TRP A 45 13.43 -8.16 12.63
C TRP A 45 11.91 -7.97 12.48
N PRO A 46 11.07 -8.85 13.10
CA PRO A 46 11.42 -9.89 14.07
C PRO A 46 11.77 -11.27 13.50
N PHE A 47 11.85 -11.43 12.18
CA PHE A 47 12.08 -12.73 11.54
C PHE A 47 13.57 -13.03 11.35
N GLU A 48 14.37 -11.99 11.17
CA GLU A 48 15.84 -12.04 11.19
C GLU A 48 16.40 -11.15 12.30
N GLN A 49 17.68 -11.32 12.67
CA GLN A 49 18.31 -10.51 13.72
C GLN A 49 18.56 -9.07 13.28
N ALA A 50 18.79 -8.85 11.97
CA ALA A 50 19.09 -7.55 11.42
C ALA A 50 17.85 -6.65 11.35
N VAL A 51 18.03 -5.36 11.64
CA VAL A 51 17.04 -4.35 11.31
C VAL A 51 17.31 -3.89 9.88
N THR A 52 16.34 -4.10 9.00
CA THR A 52 16.47 -3.83 7.55
C THR A 52 15.36 -2.89 7.09
N PRO A 53 15.34 -2.43 5.82
CA PRO A 53 14.22 -1.67 5.28
C PRO A 53 12.85 -2.34 5.50
N PHE A 54 12.80 -3.68 5.49
CA PHE A 54 11.60 -4.46 5.85
C PHE A 54 11.08 -4.13 7.26
N THR A 55 11.96 -4.04 8.26
CA THR A 55 11.54 -3.76 9.65
C THR A 55 10.89 -2.38 9.75
N PHE A 56 11.48 -1.37 9.09
CA PHE A 56 10.93 -0.02 9.08
C PHE A 56 9.65 0.07 8.24
N SER A 57 9.54 -0.69 7.15
CA SER A 57 8.35 -0.68 6.29
C SER A 57 7.10 -1.18 7.02
N LEU A 58 7.22 -2.01 8.06
CA LEU A 58 6.09 -2.42 8.92
C LEU A 58 5.37 -1.21 9.56
N LEU A 59 6.05 -0.08 9.76
CA LEU A 59 5.41 1.15 10.28
C LEU A 59 4.32 1.70 9.34
N ILE A 60 4.29 1.30 8.06
CA ILE A 60 3.23 1.69 7.13
C ILE A 60 1.85 1.25 7.62
N TYR A 61 1.75 0.16 8.38
CA TYR A 61 0.47 -0.32 8.93
C TYR A 61 -0.09 0.61 10.01
N ALA A 62 0.76 1.41 10.67
CA ALA A 62 0.32 2.48 11.55
C ALA A 62 -0.36 3.64 10.79
N LEU A 63 -0.20 3.71 9.46
CA LEU A 63 -0.95 4.61 8.59
C LEU A 63 -2.14 3.90 7.92
N LEU A 64 -1.95 2.70 7.40
CA LEU A 64 -3.00 1.98 6.65
C LEU A 64 -4.20 1.62 7.54
N LEU A 65 -3.98 1.04 8.73
CA LEU A 65 -5.07 0.52 9.56
C LEU A 65 -5.96 1.63 10.14
N PRO A 66 -5.41 2.72 10.75
CA PRO A 66 -6.25 3.81 11.21
C PRO A 66 -6.97 4.52 10.05
N GLY A 67 -6.29 4.73 8.91
CA GLY A 67 -6.92 5.29 7.72
C GLY A 67 -8.14 4.47 7.28
N LEU A 68 -7.98 3.16 7.16
CA LEU A 68 -9.05 2.23 6.77
C LEU A 68 -10.22 2.32 7.74
N TYR A 69 -9.95 2.24 9.04
CA TYR A 69 -10.97 2.35 10.08
C TYR A 69 -11.76 3.66 9.97
N MET A 70 -11.07 4.80 9.88
CA MET A 70 -11.72 6.11 9.83
C MET A 70 -12.53 6.29 8.53
N THR A 71 -12.04 5.78 7.40
CA THR A 71 -12.80 5.81 6.14
C THR A 71 -13.99 4.88 6.15
N ALA A 72 -13.90 3.71 6.77
CA ALA A 72 -15.03 2.81 6.97
C ALA A 72 -16.10 3.44 7.86
N LYS A 73 -15.68 4.24 8.86
CA LYS A 73 -16.56 5.07 9.71
C LYS A 73 -17.15 6.30 9.01
N GLY A 74 -16.91 6.47 7.71
CA GLY A 74 -17.55 7.50 6.91
C GLY A 74 -16.67 8.71 6.57
N ARG A 75 -15.44 8.80 7.11
CA ARG A 75 -14.55 9.95 6.88
C ARG A 75 -13.81 9.84 5.56
N LEU A 76 -13.89 10.89 4.73
CA LEU A 76 -13.29 10.87 3.40
C LEU A 76 -11.75 10.84 3.42
N MET A 77 -11.09 11.42 4.43
CA MET A 77 -9.64 11.29 4.69
C MET A 77 -8.70 11.49 3.48
N ALA A 78 -9.11 12.26 2.45
CA ALA A 78 -8.41 12.27 1.17
C ALA A 78 -6.94 12.76 1.26
N GLY A 79 -6.67 13.79 2.07
CA GLY A 79 -5.29 14.26 2.30
C GLY A 79 -4.42 13.22 3.02
N TYR A 80 -5.00 12.50 3.98
CA TYR A 80 -4.32 11.42 4.70
C TYR A 80 -3.97 10.26 3.75
N TRP A 81 -4.90 9.88 2.88
CA TRP A 81 -4.66 8.84 1.89
C TRP A 81 -3.64 9.24 0.83
N LEU A 82 -3.62 10.50 0.41
CA LEU A 82 -2.59 10.99 -0.50
C LEU A 82 -1.21 10.92 0.15
N PHE A 83 -1.07 11.42 1.39
CA PHE A 83 0.19 11.33 2.14
C PHE A 83 0.66 9.87 2.28
N THR A 84 -0.23 8.99 2.71
CA THR A 84 0.07 7.56 2.91
C THR A 84 0.51 6.90 1.60
N ALA A 85 -0.18 7.17 0.49
CA ALA A 85 0.17 6.64 -0.81
C ALA A 85 1.53 7.14 -1.31
N LEU A 86 1.83 8.42 -1.13
CA LEU A 86 3.11 9.00 -1.56
C LEU A 86 4.29 8.47 -0.72
N VAL A 87 4.12 8.35 0.60
CA VAL A 87 5.14 7.74 1.47
C VAL A 87 5.36 6.27 1.10
N GLY A 88 4.28 5.51 0.90
CA GLY A 88 4.36 4.11 0.49
C GLY A 88 5.04 3.94 -0.87
N LEU A 89 4.69 4.77 -1.87
CA LEU A 89 5.35 4.75 -3.19
C LEU A 89 6.82 5.10 -3.08
N ALA A 90 7.17 6.16 -2.36
CA ALA A 90 8.55 6.58 -2.20
C ALA A 90 9.39 5.45 -1.58
N LEU A 91 8.87 4.78 -0.55
CA LEU A 91 9.54 3.68 0.11
C LEU A 91 9.72 2.46 -0.82
N VAL A 92 8.65 2.00 -1.47
CA VAL A 92 8.70 0.83 -2.38
C VAL A 92 9.61 1.11 -3.58
N VAL A 93 9.57 2.33 -4.13
CA VAL A 93 10.45 2.73 -5.23
C VAL A 93 11.90 2.76 -4.78
N TRP A 94 12.19 3.37 -3.62
CA TRP A 94 13.54 3.46 -3.08
C TRP A 94 14.15 2.08 -2.87
N VAL A 95 13.44 1.17 -2.20
CA VAL A 95 13.97 -0.15 -1.85
C VAL A 95 14.12 -1.05 -3.07
N HIS A 96 13.19 -1.04 -4.02
CA HIS A 96 13.20 -2.03 -5.11
C HIS A 96 13.75 -1.53 -6.44
N PHE A 97 13.86 -0.22 -6.66
CA PHE A 97 14.14 0.34 -7.98
C PHE A 97 15.28 1.35 -8.00
N ILE A 98 15.82 1.73 -6.84
CA ILE A 98 16.99 2.62 -6.75
C ILE A 98 18.21 1.80 -6.28
N PRO A 99 19.22 1.55 -7.16
CA PRO A 99 20.37 0.73 -6.83
C PRO A 99 21.29 1.41 -5.81
N THR A 100 20.99 1.22 -4.53
CA THR A 100 21.74 1.68 -3.35
C THR A 100 22.24 0.47 -2.56
N GLY A 101 22.95 0.63 -1.44
CA GLY A 101 23.59 -0.50 -0.74
C GLY A 101 22.63 -1.62 -0.29
N ASP A 102 21.40 -1.27 0.08
CA ASP A 102 20.40 -2.20 0.62
C ASP A 102 19.18 -2.36 -0.33
N TYR A 103 19.38 -2.10 -1.63
CA TYR A 103 18.30 -2.25 -2.60
C TYR A 103 18.03 -3.74 -2.88
N GLU A 104 16.79 -4.04 -3.23
CA GLU A 104 16.34 -5.39 -3.52
C GLU A 104 15.78 -5.49 -4.94
N ALA A 105 16.56 -6.08 -5.84
CA ALA A 105 16.25 -6.15 -7.25
C ALA A 105 15.05 -7.08 -7.52
N PRO A 106 14.04 -6.65 -8.30
CA PRO A 106 12.88 -7.49 -8.63
C PRO A 106 13.23 -8.80 -9.34
N ILE A 107 14.30 -8.84 -10.13
CA ILE A 107 14.68 -10.07 -10.85
C ILE A 107 15.61 -10.93 -10.00
N GLU A 108 16.71 -10.36 -9.54
CA GLU A 108 17.79 -11.12 -8.88
C GLU A 108 17.38 -11.53 -7.46
N ASP A 109 16.74 -10.64 -6.70
CA ASP A 109 16.47 -10.84 -5.27
C ASP A 109 15.04 -11.28 -4.96
N ILE A 110 14.12 -11.12 -5.91
CA ILE A 110 12.71 -11.51 -5.75
C ILE A 110 12.37 -12.74 -6.59
N TYR A 111 12.52 -12.65 -7.92
CA TYR A 111 12.11 -13.74 -8.81
C TYR A 111 13.04 -14.95 -8.75
N ALA A 112 14.36 -14.73 -8.90
CA ALA A 112 15.32 -15.81 -9.08
C ALA A 112 15.56 -16.65 -7.82
N VAL A 113 15.41 -16.05 -6.63
CA VAL A 113 15.69 -16.67 -5.33
C VAL A 113 14.82 -17.89 -5.04
N TYR A 114 13.58 -17.91 -5.52
CA TYR A 114 12.67 -19.02 -5.25
C TYR A 114 13.07 -20.35 -5.89
N GLY A 115 13.91 -20.33 -6.94
CA GLY A 115 14.21 -21.52 -7.76
C GLY A 115 13.01 -22.10 -8.53
N SER A 116 11.78 -21.70 -8.20
CA SER A 116 10.52 -22.03 -8.87
C SER A 116 10.03 -20.81 -9.67
N PRO A 117 9.90 -20.92 -11.02
CA PRO A 117 9.41 -19.82 -11.86
C PRO A 117 8.02 -19.30 -11.44
N LEU A 118 7.14 -20.20 -11.00
CA LEU A 118 5.79 -19.82 -10.57
C LEU A 118 5.82 -19.00 -9.28
N ALA A 119 6.61 -19.42 -8.29
CA ALA A 119 6.71 -18.71 -7.02
C ALA A 119 7.36 -17.32 -7.22
N GLY A 120 8.43 -17.23 -8.01
CA GLY A 120 9.04 -15.96 -8.38
C GLY A 120 8.08 -15.04 -9.13
N LEU A 121 7.27 -15.57 -10.06
CA LEU A 121 6.26 -14.79 -10.78
C LEU A 121 5.17 -14.27 -9.85
N ILE A 122 4.70 -15.08 -8.89
CA ILE A 122 3.72 -14.66 -7.90
C ILE A 122 4.28 -13.50 -7.06
N ALA A 123 5.53 -13.59 -6.61
CA ALA A 123 6.19 -12.51 -5.87
C ALA A 123 6.25 -11.20 -6.66
N LEU A 124 6.60 -11.27 -7.96
CA LEU A 124 6.57 -10.11 -8.86
C LEU A 124 5.16 -9.52 -9.03
N VAL A 125 4.14 -10.37 -9.17
CA VAL A 125 2.74 -9.93 -9.28
C VAL A 125 2.29 -9.25 -7.99
N VAL A 126 2.72 -9.74 -6.82
CA VAL A 126 2.44 -9.12 -5.53
C VAL A 126 3.10 -7.74 -5.44
N LEU A 127 4.37 -7.61 -5.79
CA LEU A 127 5.07 -6.31 -5.81
C LEU A 127 4.41 -5.33 -6.80
N ALA A 128 4.11 -5.79 -8.02
CA ALA A 128 3.43 -4.97 -9.02
C ALA A 128 2.03 -4.54 -8.54
N GLY A 129 1.27 -5.45 -7.93
CA GLY A 129 -0.04 -5.16 -7.34
C GLY A 129 0.05 -4.12 -6.22
N LEU A 130 1.08 -4.19 -5.37
CA LEU A 130 1.35 -3.17 -4.35
C LEU A 130 1.59 -1.80 -4.99
N VAL A 131 2.50 -1.69 -5.95
CA VAL A 131 2.79 -0.42 -6.64
C VAL A 131 1.54 0.14 -7.33
N ILE A 132 0.83 -0.69 -8.10
CA ILE A 132 -0.39 -0.28 -8.81
C ILE A 132 -1.46 0.19 -7.82
N SER A 133 -1.68 -0.52 -6.72
CA SER A 133 -2.68 -0.15 -5.72
C SER A 133 -2.35 1.19 -5.05
N LEU A 134 -1.08 1.45 -4.74
CA LEU A 134 -0.62 2.73 -4.18
C LEU A 134 -0.84 3.88 -5.17
N VAL A 135 -0.52 3.69 -6.45
CA VAL A 135 -0.83 4.68 -7.51
C VAL A 135 -2.33 4.95 -7.59
N MET A 136 -3.15 3.90 -7.56
CA MET A 136 -4.61 4.02 -7.59
C MET A 136 -5.15 4.75 -6.36
N LEU A 137 -4.57 4.52 -5.17
CA LEU A 137 -4.90 5.24 -3.95
C LEU A 137 -4.56 6.73 -4.05
N ALA A 138 -3.38 7.07 -4.58
CA ALA A 138 -2.99 8.45 -4.84
C ALA A 138 -3.96 9.14 -5.82
N ILE A 139 -4.30 8.48 -6.94
CA ILE A 139 -5.25 9.00 -7.93
C ILE A 139 -6.63 9.22 -7.30
N ALA A 140 -7.14 8.24 -6.53
CA ALA A 140 -8.42 8.35 -5.85
C ALA A 140 -8.42 9.52 -4.85
N ALA A 141 -7.34 9.70 -4.10
CA ALA A 141 -7.17 10.79 -3.16
C ALA A 141 -7.12 12.16 -3.85
N ILE A 142 -6.35 12.31 -4.92
CA ILE A 142 -6.27 13.55 -5.71
C ILE A 142 -7.63 13.89 -6.32
N ARG A 143 -8.31 12.91 -6.92
CA ARG A 143 -9.67 13.10 -7.47
C ARG A 143 -10.63 13.59 -6.40
N THR A 144 -10.57 12.96 -5.23
CA THR A 144 -11.42 13.33 -4.09
C THR A 144 -11.15 14.76 -3.64
N LEU A 145 -9.89 15.14 -3.41
CA LEU A 145 -9.50 16.50 -3.03
C LEU A 145 -9.96 17.56 -4.05
N ARG A 146 -9.82 17.26 -5.35
CA ARG A 146 -10.25 18.17 -6.42
C ARG A 146 -11.75 18.38 -6.44
N LEU A 147 -12.53 17.32 -6.22
CA LEU A 147 -13.99 17.39 -6.25
C LEU A 147 -14.56 18.06 -4.99
N THR A 148 -13.97 17.83 -3.82
CA THR A 148 -14.40 18.50 -2.57
C THR A 148 -14.02 19.96 -2.48
N LYS A 149 -13.00 20.41 -3.21
CA LYS A 149 -12.65 21.85 -3.30
C LYS A 149 -13.58 22.64 -4.23
N ARG A 150 -14.33 21.95 -5.10
CA ARG A 150 -15.22 22.56 -6.10
C ARG A 150 -16.69 22.60 -5.67
N SER A 151 -17.02 21.95 -4.56
CA SER A 151 -18.35 21.94 -3.92
C SER A 151 -18.42 22.96 -2.79
#